data_AF-A0A1E1W707-F1
#
_entry.id   AF-A0A1E1W707-F1
#
_cell.length_a   1.000
_cell.length_b   1.000
_cell.length_c   1.000
_cell.angle_alpha   90.00
_cell.angle_beta   90.00
_cell.angle_gamma   90.00
#
_symmetry.space_group_name_H-M   'P 1'
#
loop_
_entity.id
_entity.type
_entity.pdbx_description
1 polymer ?
#
loop_
_entity_poly.entity_id
_entity_poly.type
_entity_poly.pdbx_seq_one_letter_code
_entity_poly.pdbx_strand_id
1 'polypeptide(L)'
;PRFWIFFLGPAIIYTLDKVVSLRTKYLALDVLETEMLPSDVIKIKFYRPPNLKYLSGQWVRLACTAFKKEEFHSFTLTSAPHENFLSCHIKAQGPWTWKLRNYFDP
;
A
#
# COMPACT_ATOMS: atom_id res chain seq x y z
N PRO A 1 0.26 -12.86 39.99
CA PRO A 1 0.35 -12.60 38.53
C PRO A 1 0.19 -11.10 38.19
N ARG A 2 1.25 -10.47 37.68
CA ARG A 2 1.28 -9.02 37.31
C ARG A 2 1.15 -8.73 35.81
N PHE A 3 1.02 -9.77 34.99
CA PHE A 3 0.91 -9.67 33.52
C PHE A 3 -0.15 -8.65 33.08
N TRP A 4 -1.33 -8.67 33.72
CA TRP A 4 -2.46 -7.80 33.37
C TRP A 4 -2.13 -6.30 33.46
N ILE A 5 -1.24 -5.89 34.37
CA ILE A 5 -0.84 -4.49 34.53
C ILE A 5 -0.04 -4.02 33.30
N PHE A 6 0.82 -4.89 32.76
CA PHE A 6 1.61 -4.59 31.57
C PHE A 6 0.84 -4.82 30.27
N PHE A 7 -0.16 -5.70 30.27
CA PHE A 7 -0.92 -6.06 29.08
C PHE A 7 -2.05 -5.06 28.77
N LEU A 8 -2.74 -4.55 29.80
CA LEU A 8 -3.99 -3.81 29.60
C LEU A 8 -3.81 -2.52 28.77
N GLY A 9 -2.77 -1.74 29.06
CA GLY A 9 -2.47 -0.50 28.32
C GLY A 9 -2.22 -0.75 26.82
N PRO A 10 -1.22 -1.57 26.45
CA PRO A 10 -0.96 -1.94 25.06
C PRO A 10 -2.15 -2.61 24.37
N ALA A 11 -2.91 -3.46 25.07
CA ALA A 11 -4.07 -4.14 24.50
C ALA A 11 -5.18 -3.14 24.12
N ILE A 12 -5.44 -2.13 24.95
CA ILE A 12 -6.42 -1.09 24.66
C ILE A 12 -5.96 -0.28 23.43
N ILE A 13 -4.70 0.18 23.41
CA ILE A 13 -4.15 0.96 22.29
C ILE A 13 -4.23 0.17 20.98
N TYR A 14 -3.82 -1.10 20.99
CA TYR A 14 -3.88 -1.98 19.83
C TYR A 14 -5.32 -2.20 19.34
N THR A 15 -6.25 -2.42 20.27
CA THR A 15 -7.66 -2.64 19.92
C THR A 15 -8.26 -1.39 19.26
N LEU A 16 -7.97 -0.20 19.80
CA LEU A 16 -8.41 1.06 19.21
C LEU A 16 -7.84 1.27 17.81
N ASP A 17 -6.53 1.05 17.63
CA ASP A 17 -5.86 1.14 16.32
C ASP A 17 -6.49 0.20 15.28
N LYS A 18 -6.78 -1.05 15.68
CA LYS A 18 -7.45 -2.03 14.80
C LYS A 18 -8.86 -1.63 14.44
N VAL A 19 -9.65 -1.10 15.37
CA VAL A 19 -10.99 -0.60 15.08
C VAL A 19 -10.94 0.56 14.07
N VAL A 20 -10.01 1.50 14.22
CA VAL A 20 -9.82 2.60 13.26
C VAL A 20 -9.40 2.08 11.89
N SER A 21 -8.43 1.15 11.85
CA SER A 21 -7.94 0.54 10.61
C SER A 21 -9.03 -0.25 9.86
N LEU A 22 -9.93 -0.94 10.56
CA LEU A 22 -11.04 -1.68 9.96
C LEU A 22 -12.15 -0.76 9.44
N ARG A 23 -12.33 0.42 10.04
CA ARG A 23 -13.27 1.44 9.56
C ARG A 23 -12.77 2.18 8.32
N THR A 24 -11.48 2.11 8.04
CA THR A 24 -10.88 2.73 6.85
C THR A 24 -11.37 2.00 5.61
N LYS A 25 -12.06 2.72 4.71
CA LYS A 25 -12.50 2.17 3.43
C LYS A 25 -11.30 2.11 2.48
N TYR A 26 -10.99 0.91 1.99
CA TYR A 26 -10.00 0.72 0.93
C TYR A 26 -10.70 0.84 -0.43
N LEU A 27 -10.04 1.51 -1.37
CA LEU A 27 -10.53 1.67 -2.73
C LEU A 27 -9.77 0.72 -3.66
N ALA A 28 -10.52 -0.09 -4.42
CA ALA A 28 -9.93 -0.85 -5.52
C ALA A 28 -9.48 0.13 -6.61
N LEU A 29 -8.21 0.05 -7.00
CA LEU A 29 -7.64 0.88 -8.06
C LEU A 29 -7.32 0.00 -9.26
N ASP A 30 -7.80 0.41 -10.43
CA ASP A 30 -7.48 -0.26 -11.68
C ASP A 30 -6.05 0.06 -12.10
N VAL A 31 -5.30 -0.98 -12.45
CA VAL A 31 -3.95 -0.85 -12.99
C VAL A 31 -4.05 -0.47 -14.47
N LEU A 32 -3.47 0.66 -14.84
CA LEU A 32 -3.46 1.16 -16.22
C LEU A 32 -2.28 0.61 -17.00
N GLU A 33 -1.10 0.60 -16.38
CA GLU A 33 0.16 0.23 -17.03
C GLU A 33 1.16 -0.24 -15.98
N THR A 34 1.97 -1.23 -16.36
CA THR A 34 3.10 -1.72 -15.56
C THR A 34 4.36 -1.71 -16.40
N GLU A 35 5.45 -1.19 -15.83
CA GLU A 35 6.75 -1.09 -16.49
C GLU A 35 7.82 -1.70 -15.58
N MET A 36 8.58 -2.64 -16.13
CA MET A 36 9.72 -3.24 -15.46
C MET A 36 10.95 -2.38 -15.68
N LEU A 37 11.48 -1.82 -14.59
CA LEU A 37 12.64 -0.96 -14.60
C LEU A 37 13.89 -1.73 -14.15
N PRO A 38 15.09 -1.28 -14.58
CA PRO A 38 16.35 -1.82 -14.07
C PRO A 38 16.45 -1.73 -12.54
N SER A 39 17.36 -2.51 -11.95
CA SER A 39 17.59 -2.57 -10.49
C SER A 39 16.39 -3.08 -9.68
N ASP A 40 15.66 -4.04 -10.25
CA ASP A 40 14.55 -4.75 -9.61
C ASP A 40 13.41 -3.83 -9.16
N VAL A 41 13.11 -2.80 -9.97
CA VAL A 41 12.00 -1.87 -9.70
C VAL A 41 10.85 -2.17 -10.64
N ILE A 42 9.63 -2.21 -10.11
CA ILE A 42 8.40 -2.18 -10.91
C ILE A 42 7.74 -0.82 -10.74
N LYS A 43 7.38 -0.19 -11.85
CA LYS A 43 6.55 1.01 -11.88
C LYS A 43 5.13 0.61 -12.24
N ILE A 44 4.19 0.98 -11.38
CA ILE A 44 2.78 0.67 -11.58
C ILE A 44 2.03 2.00 -11.69
N LYS A 45 1.30 2.19 -12.78
CA LYS A 45 0.36 3.30 -12.97
C LYS A 45 -1.05 2.83 -12.65
N PHE A 46 -1.76 3.60 -11.84
CA PHE A 46 -3.14 3.33 -11.44
C PHE A 46 -4.07 4.43 -11.94
N TYR A 47 -5.34 4.07 -12.15
CA TYR A 47 -6.39 5.05 -12.34
C TYR A 47 -6.49 5.96 -11.12
N ARG A 48 -6.56 7.28 -11.36
CA ARG A 48 -6.77 8.26 -10.30
C ARG A 48 -8.27 8.42 -10.03
N PRO A 49 -8.76 8.10 -8.82
CA PRO A 49 -10.13 8.37 -8.44
C PRO A 49 -10.41 9.88 -8.48
N PRO A 50 -11.57 10.34 -9.01
CA PRO A 50 -11.87 11.77 -9.18
C PRO A 50 -11.76 12.61 -7.90
N ASN A 51 -12.10 12.01 -6.75
CA ASN A 51 -12.09 12.68 -5.45
C ASN A 51 -10.77 12.53 -4.69
N LEU A 52 -9.76 11.86 -5.26
CA LEU A 52 -8.48 11.67 -4.60
C LEU A 52 -7.59 12.90 -4.77
N LYS A 53 -7.46 13.67 -3.69
CA LYS A 53 -6.50 14.77 -3.54
C LYS A 53 -5.34 14.30 -2.66
N TYR A 54 -4.12 14.52 -3.11
CA TYR A 54 -2.90 14.23 -2.37
C TYR A 54 -1.88 15.35 -2.60
N LEU A 55 -0.90 15.44 -1.71
CA LEU A 55 0.23 16.36 -1.80
C LEU A 55 1.51 15.60 -2.16
N SER A 56 2.47 16.31 -2.76
CA SER A 56 3.76 15.74 -3.11
C SER A 56 4.46 15.13 -1.88
N GLY A 57 5.05 13.95 -2.06
CA GLY A 57 5.73 13.21 -0.99
C GLY A 57 4.81 12.38 -0.09
N GLN A 58 3.49 12.44 -0.25
CA GLN A 58 2.59 11.53 0.43
C GLN A 58 2.72 10.09 -0.11
N TRP A 59 2.29 9.14 0.71
CA TRP A 59 2.33 7.71 0.42
C TRP A 59 0.95 7.09 0.57
N VAL A 60 0.77 5.92 -0.02
CA VAL A 60 -0.46 5.13 0.01
C VAL A 60 -0.18 3.73 0.52
N ARG A 61 -1.20 3.09 1.10
CA ARG A 61 -1.17 1.66 1.44
C ARG A 61 -1.75 0.86 0.29
N LEU A 62 -0.97 -0.04 -0.28
CA LEU A 62 -1.38 -0.92 -1.37
C LEU A 62 -1.43 -2.37 -0.89
N ALA A 63 -2.44 -3.10 -1.33
CA ALA A 63 -2.52 -4.55 -1.22
C ALA A 63 -2.81 -5.13 -2.61
N CYS A 64 -2.24 -6.29 -2.92
CA CYS A 64 -2.52 -7.00 -4.16
C CYS A 64 -3.48 -8.15 -3.88
N THR A 65 -4.71 -8.03 -4.37
CA THR A 65 -5.77 -9.03 -4.18
C THR A 65 -5.47 -10.35 -4.87
N ALA A 66 -4.58 -10.38 -5.87
CA ALA A 66 -4.25 -11.57 -6.63
C ALA A 66 -3.52 -12.65 -5.80
N PHE A 67 -2.76 -12.26 -4.77
CA PHE A 67 -2.04 -13.23 -3.94
C PHE A 67 -2.21 -13.03 -2.43
N LYS A 68 -2.43 -11.79 -1.95
CA LYS A 68 -2.66 -11.57 -0.51
C LYS A 68 -3.41 -10.27 -0.21
N LYS A 69 -4.73 -10.39 -0.04
CA LYS A 69 -5.65 -9.26 0.16
C LYS A 69 -5.46 -8.50 1.47
N GLU A 70 -4.99 -9.17 2.53
CA GLU A 70 -4.90 -8.57 3.87
C GLU A 70 -3.51 -8.01 4.22
N GLU A 71 -2.54 -8.13 3.29
CA GLU A 71 -1.19 -7.60 3.50
C GLU A 71 -1.01 -6.28 2.75
N PHE A 72 -0.96 -5.19 3.52
CA PHE A 72 -0.81 -3.83 3.01
C PHE A 72 0.61 -3.31 3.22
N HIS A 73 1.19 -2.76 2.17
CA HIS A 73 2.51 -2.13 2.17
C HIS A 73 2.41 -0.66 1.79
N SER A 74 3.25 0.15 2.42
CA SER A 74 3.27 1.60 2.22
C SER A 74 4.25 1.97 1.11
N PHE A 75 3.78 2.72 0.10
CA PHE A 75 4.61 3.21 -1.00
C PHE A 75 4.35 4.68 -1.27
N THR A 76 5.43 5.43 -1.50
CA THR A 76 5.34 6.85 -1.87
C THR A 76 4.75 6.99 -3.27
N LEU A 77 3.83 7.94 -3.42
CA LEU A 77 3.33 8.34 -4.74
C LEU A 77 4.44 9.09 -5.48
N THR A 78 4.86 8.54 -6.61
CA THR A 78 5.90 9.13 -7.47
C THR A 78 5.32 10.03 -8.55
N SER A 79 4.01 9.96 -8.78
CA SER A 79 3.26 10.89 -9.63
C SER A 79 3.09 12.25 -8.96
N ALA A 80 2.94 13.30 -9.75
CA ALA A 80 2.68 14.65 -9.25
C ALA A 80 1.18 14.87 -8.99
N PRO A 81 0.78 15.69 -7.98
CA PRO A 81 -0.62 15.96 -7.64
C PRO A 81 -1.51 16.51 -8.77
N HIS A 82 -0.93 17.03 -9.85
CA HIS A 82 -1.65 17.55 -11.01
C HIS A 82 -1.82 16.52 -12.15
N GLU A 83 -1.19 15.35 -12.05
CA GLU A 83 -1.31 14.29 -13.04
C GLU A 83 -2.65 13.54 -12.92
N ASN A 84 -3.17 13.05 -14.05
CA ASN A 84 -4.46 12.35 -14.11
C ASN A 84 -4.37 10.85 -13.76
N PHE A 85 -3.22 10.39 -13.29
CA PHE A 85 -2.97 9.02 -12.84
C PHE A 85 -2.21 9.04 -11.52
N LEU A 86 -2.15 7.89 -10.85
CA LEU A 86 -1.25 7.67 -9.73
C LEU A 86 -0.12 6.75 -10.17
N SER A 87 1.08 6.96 -9.67
CA SER A 87 2.17 6.00 -9.89
C SER A 87 2.95 5.71 -8.62
N CYS A 88 3.44 4.48 -8.53
CA CYS A 88 4.39 4.06 -7.50
C CYS A 88 5.57 3.35 -8.17
N HIS A 89 6.77 3.60 -7.66
CA HIS A 89 7.97 2.83 -7.99
C HIS A 89 8.32 1.92 -6.82
N ILE A 90 8.22 0.61 -7.02
CA ILE A 90 8.35 -0.39 -5.97
C ILE A 90 9.59 -1.21 -6.26
N LYS A 91 10.59 -1.13 -5.37
CA LYS A 91 11.78 -1.99 -5.45
C LYS A 91 11.49 -3.36 -4.84
N ALA A 92 11.85 -4.42 -5.53
CA ALA A 92 11.76 -5.79 -5.03
C ALA A 92 12.87 -6.04 -4.00
N GLN A 93 12.51 -6.00 -2.71
CA GLN A 93 13.43 -6.20 -1.59
C GLN A 93 12.99 -7.32 -0.64
N GLY A 94 11.69 -7.59 -0.56
CA GLY A 94 11.13 -8.61 0.31
C GLY A 94 10.21 -9.59 -0.41
N PRO A 95 9.73 -10.64 0.29
CA PRO A 95 8.89 -11.67 -0.30
C PRO A 95 7.62 -11.13 -0.96
N TRP A 96 6.98 -10.13 -0.36
CA TRP A 96 5.76 -9.53 -0.91
C TRP A 96 6.05 -8.73 -2.19
N THR A 97 7.11 -7.91 -2.19
CA THR A 97 7.48 -7.09 -3.36
C THR A 97 7.99 -7.94 -4.52
N TRP A 98 8.68 -9.04 -4.24
CA TRP A 98 9.08 -10.01 -5.27
C TRP A 98 7.88 -10.72 -5.89
N LYS A 99 6.91 -11.13 -5.07
CA LYS A 99 5.64 -11.69 -5.59
C LYS A 99 4.88 -10.68 -6.45
N LEU A 100 4.81 -9.42 -6.00
CA LEU A 100 4.19 -8.35 -6.79
C LEU A 100 4.89 -8.19 -8.14
N ARG A 101 6.23 -8.09 -8.14
CA ARG A 101 7.01 -7.94 -9.36
C ARG A 101 6.79 -9.13 -10.31
N ASN A 102 6.95 -10.36 -9.81
CA ASN A 102 6.82 -11.59 -10.61
C ASN A 102 5.39 -11.79 -11.16
N TYR A 103 4.37 -11.28 -10.48
CA TYR A 103 2.99 -11.34 -10.97
C TYR A 103 2.77 -10.50 -12.24
N PHE A 104 3.53 -9.42 -12.42
CA PHE A 104 3.46 -8.53 -13.58
C PHE A 104 4.65 -8.73 -14.54
N ASP A 105 5.48 -9.75 -14.31
CA ASP A 105 6.52 -10.16 -15.26
C ASP A 105 5.84 -10.95 -16.40
N PRO A 106 6.02 -10.57 -17.67
CA PRO A 106 5.39 -11.24 -18.80
C PRO A 106 5.83 -12.69 -19.00
#